data_AF-A0A1Y3RUM3-F1
#
_entry.id   AF-A0A1Y3RUM3-F1
#
_cell.length_a   1.000
_cell.length_b   1.000
_cell.length_c   1.000
_cell.angle_alpha   90.00
_cell.angle_beta   90.00
_cell.angle_gamma   90.00
#
_symmetry.space_group_name_H-M   'P 1'
#
loop_
_entity.id
_entity.type
_entity.pdbx_description
1 polymer ?
#
loop_
_entity_poly.entity_id
_entity_poly.type
_entity_poly.pdbx_seq_one_letter_code
_entity_poly.pdbx_strand_id
1 'polypeptide(L)'
;MNDRTLVKLRCNKEMLDIRTVSWTRKSPYSFSILRSELQQLEQRPQNRLISGDCGSFAVLRLTQRPGDMKMLEIRFTWLQEIGAGKVHGWQENIRLPYEPFHVFVENGEDMDGAEWHHLSVPEMLMPRYEFHSRKNLHEVARRPVLRRKLGRVLGRHFQWRGTEKIVIYDDGLPYSFFFEEYTPYGRGICGGIILHGAEDLAKAQYSVHT
;
A
#
# COMPACT_ATOMS: atom_id res chain seq x y z
N MET A 1 2.15 6.62 -16.62
CA MET A 1 2.96 5.46 -17.05
C MET A 1 2.84 4.41 -15.95
N ASN A 2 2.67 3.13 -16.28
CA ASN A 2 2.41 2.10 -15.28
C ASN A 2 3.76 1.62 -14.72
N ASP A 3 4.25 2.26 -13.64
CA ASP A 3 5.52 1.94 -12.95
C ASP A 3 5.41 0.62 -12.17
N ARG A 4 5.14 -0.47 -12.89
CA ARG A 4 5.06 -1.82 -12.32
C ARG A 4 6.47 -2.40 -12.20
N THR A 5 6.75 -3.02 -11.07
CA THR A 5 8.00 -3.76 -10.83
C THR A 5 7.81 -5.19 -11.33
N LEU A 6 8.68 -5.67 -12.20
CA LEU A 6 8.79 -7.08 -12.52
C LEU A 6 9.41 -7.82 -11.33
N VAL A 7 8.71 -8.82 -10.83
CA VAL A 7 9.18 -9.72 -9.80
C VAL A 7 9.53 -11.04 -10.45
N LYS A 8 10.76 -11.50 -10.22
CA LYS A 8 11.23 -12.80 -10.64
C LYS A 8 11.45 -13.67 -9.43
N LEU A 9 10.81 -14.82 -9.40
CA LEU A 9 11.01 -15.86 -8.40
C LEU A 9 11.74 -17.02 -9.04
N ARG A 10 12.67 -17.60 -8.29
CA ARG A 10 13.27 -18.89 -8.62
C ARG A 10 13.19 -19.80 -7.40
N CYS A 11 12.66 -21.00 -7.60
CA CYS A 11 12.66 -22.02 -6.57
C CYS A 11 14.02 -22.73 -6.56
N ASN A 12 14.61 -22.91 -5.38
CA ASN A 12 15.83 -23.68 -5.17
C ASN A 12 15.65 -24.55 -3.93
N LYS A 13 15.16 -25.78 -4.13
CA LYS A 13 14.81 -26.74 -3.07
C LYS A 13 14.02 -26.10 -1.92
N GLU A 14 14.70 -25.70 -0.84
CA GLU A 14 14.11 -25.13 0.37
C GLU A 14 13.95 -23.59 0.33
N MET A 15 14.61 -22.92 -0.62
CA MET A 15 14.67 -21.47 -0.73
C MET A 15 13.87 -20.98 -1.93
N LEU A 16 13.34 -19.77 -1.78
CA LEU A 16 12.75 -18.97 -2.85
C LEU A 16 13.58 -17.71 -3.04
N ASP A 17 14.21 -17.60 -4.20
CA ASP A 17 15.01 -16.43 -4.56
C ASP A 17 14.14 -15.40 -5.29
N ILE A 18 14.13 -14.17 -4.79
CA ILE A 18 13.30 -13.08 -5.29
C ILE A 18 14.18 -11.98 -5.88
N ARG A 19 13.89 -11.57 -7.12
CA ARG A 19 14.53 -10.43 -7.77
C ARG A 19 13.50 -9.41 -8.23
N THR A 20 13.76 -8.13 -7.98
CA THR A 20 12.91 -7.04 -8.45
C THR A 20 13.59 -6.23 -9.55
N VAL A 21 12.81 -5.87 -10.57
CA VAL A 21 13.26 -5.01 -11.67
C VAL A 21 12.16 -3.98 -11.95
N SER A 22 12.44 -2.72 -11.65
CA SER A 22 11.62 -1.57 -12.00
C SER A 22 12.30 -0.76 -13.10
N TRP A 23 11.62 0.27 -13.61
CA TRP A 23 12.22 1.19 -14.58
C TRP A 23 13.43 1.97 -14.04
N THR A 24 13.44 2.27 -12.75
CA THR A 24 14.47 3.14 -12.14
C THR A 24 15.55 2.36 -11.41
N ARG A 25 15.23 1.16 -10.92
CA ARG A 25 16.08 0.36 -10.03
C ARG A 25 15.88 -1.13 -10.25
N LYS A 26 16.97 -1.87 -10.02
CA LYS A 26 16.98 -3.33 -9.95
C LYS A 26 17.48 -3.73 -8.56
N SER A 27 16.96 -4.81 -7.99
CA SER A 27 17.49 -5.31 -6.72
C SER A 27 19.00 -5.60 -6.82
N PRO A 28 19.77 -5.28 -5.77
CA PRO A 28 21.23 -5.40 -5.81
C PRO A 28 21.65 -6.88 -5.98
N TYR A 29 20.88 -7.80 -5.38
CA TYR A 29 21.06 -9.25 -5.45
C TYR A 29 19.69 -9.95 -5.43
N SER A 30 19.69 -11.29 -5.48
CA SER A 30 18.49 -12.10 -5.26
C SER A 30 18.26 -12.25 -3.76
N PHE A 31 17.04 -11.93 -3.29
CA PHE A 31 16.66 -12.04 -1.89
C PHE A 31 16.08 -13.42 -1.61
N SER A 32 16.71 -14.17 -0.72
CA SER A 32 16.42 -15.58 -0.48
C SER A 32 15.54 -15.73 0.77
N ILE A 33 14.41 -16.43 0.65
CA ILE A 33 13.49 -16.71 1.76
C ILE A 33 13.25 -18.22 1.86
N LEU A 34 13.22 -18.76 3.07
CA LEU A 34 12.82 -20.14 3.30
C LEU A 34 11.37 -20.37 2.88
N ARG A 35 11.13 -21.39 2.06
CA ARG A 35 9.78 -21.75 1.61
C ARG A 35 8.87 -22.14 2.76
N SER A 36 9.40 -22.83 3.77
CA SER A 36 8.68 -23.19 4.98
C SER A 36 8.15 -21.97 5.73
N GLU A 37 8.88 -20.85 5.72
CA GLU A 37 8.40 -19.59 6.33
C GLU A 37 7.27 -18.96 5.53
N LEU A 38 7.30 -19.07 4.20
CA LEU A 38 6.26 -18.56 3.30
C LEU A 38 4.98 -19.40 3.38
N GLN A 39 5.10 -20.73 3.49
CA GLN A 39 3.97 -21.65 3.68
C GLN A 39 3.23 -21.38 5.01
N GLN A 40 3.96 -20.95 6.04
CA GLN A 40 3.37 -20.63 7.34
C GLN A 40 2.83 -19.19 7.43
N LEU A 41 2.90 -18.39 6.36
CA LEU A 41 2.55 -16.97 6.40
C LEU A 41 1.10 -16.71 6.84
N GLU A 42 0.15 -17.55 6.45
CA GLU A 42 -1.26 -17.46 6.88
C GLU A 42 -1.47 -17.81 8.36
N GLN A 43 -0.56 -18.61 8.94
CA GLN A 43 -0.66 -19.09 10.32
C GLN A 43 0.05 -18.14 11.30
N ARG A 44 0.86 -17.20 10.80
CA ARG A 44 1.59 -16.25 11.62
C ARG A 44 0.67 -15.15 12.16
N PRO A 45 0.94 -14.63 13.38
CA PRO A 45 0.25 -13.47 13.89
C PRO A 45 0.27 -12.31 12.89
N GLN A 46 -0.88 -11.67 12.66
CA GLN A 46 -1.05 -10.56 11.71
C GLN A 46 -0.75 -10.92 10.24
N ASN A 47 -0.65 -12.21 9.91
CA ASN A 47 -0.27 -12.74 8.59
C ASN A 47 1.01 -12.09 8.06
N ARG A 48 2.00 -11.94 8.94
CA ARG A 48 3.21 -11.15 8.70
C ARG A 48 4.47 -11.97 8.92
N LEU A 49 5.44 -11.79 8.02
CA LEU A 49 6.79 -12.35 8.09
C LEU A 49 7.81 -11.23 7.91
N ILE A 50 8.88 -11.25 8.71
CA ILE A 50 10.06 -10.42 8.49
C ILE A 50 11.21 -11.38 8.20
N SER A 51 11.85 -11.19 7.05
CA SER A 51 12.99 -12.00 6.62
C SER A 51 14.17 -11.08 6.32
N GLY A 52 15.39 -11.56 6.54
CA GLY A 52 16.63 -10.82 6.29
C GLY A 52 17.56 -11.64 5.39
N ASP A 53 18.17 -10.99 4.41
CA ASP A 53 19.12 -11.63 3.50
C ASP A 53 20.20 -10.65 3.02
N CYS A 54 21.46 -11.07 3.12
CA CYS A 54 22.68 -10.30 2.83
C CYS A 54 22.67 -8.86 3.37
N GLY A 55 22.07 -8.64 4.55
CA GLY A 55 21.96 -7.32 5.18
C GLY A 55 20.73 -6.50 4.77
N SER A 56 20.06 -6.84 3.66
CA SER A 56 18.71 -6.34 3.36
C SER A 56 17.67 -7.06 4.20
N PHE A 57 16.46 -6.50 4.27
CA PHE A 57 15.32 -7.19 4.87
C PHE A 57 14.04 -6.94 4.09
N ALA A 58 13.11 -7.88 4.21
CA ALA A 58 11.79 -7.86 3.60
C ALA A 58 10.73 -8.05 4.69
N VAL A 59 9.68 -7.22 4.63
CA VAL A 59 8.47 -7.43 5.42
C VAL A 59 7.37 -7.89 4.47
N LEU A 60 6.91 -9.12 4.67
CA LEU A 60 5.84 -9.73 3.91
C LEU A 60 4.55 -9.70 4.74
N ARG A 61 3.43 -9.40 4.09
CA ARG A 61 2.12 -9.39 4.73
C ARG A 61 1.03 -9.84 3.76
N LEU A 62 0.09 -10.64 4.26
CA LEU A 62 -1.14 -10.92 3.53
C LEU A 62 -2.19 -9.86 3.86
N THR A 63 -2.74 -9.25 2.82
CA THR A 63 -3.86 -8.32 2.91
C THR A 63 -5.04 -8.88 2.11
N GLN A 64 -6.26 -8.61 2.57
CA GLN A 64 -7.49 -8.96 1.84
C GLN A 64 -8.04 -7.69 1.20
N ARG A 65 -8.34 -7.73 -0.09
CA ARG A 65 -9.06 -6.65 -0.78
C ARG A 65 -10.58 -6.89 -0.73
N PRO A 66 -11.40 -5.85 -0.93
CA PRO A 66 -12.82 -6.02 -1.19
C PRO A 66 -13.03 -6.94 -2.40
N GLY A 67 -13.82 -8.00 -2.25
CA GLY A 67 -14.00 -9.04 -3.28
C GLY A 67 -13.12 -10.28 -3.12
N ASP A 68 -12.71 -10.60 -1.89
CA ASP A 68 -12.04 -11.84 -1.47
C ASP A 68 -10.69 -12.17 -2.11
N MET A 69 -10.10 -11.26 -2.88
CA MET A 69 -8.76 -11.47 -3.45
C MET A 69 -7.68 -11.22 -2.40
N LYS A 70 -6.89 -12.26 -2.05
CA LYS A 70 -5.73 -12.11 -1.18
C LYS A 70 -4.56 -11.53 -1.96
N MET A 71 -3.89 -10.57 -1.34
CA MET A 71 -2.70 -9.92 -1.90
C MET A 71 -1.52 -10.16 -0.97
N LEU A 72 -0.40 -10.56 -1.55
CA LEU A 72 0.88 -10.57 -0.87
C LEU A 72 1.56 -9.22 -1.08
N GLU A 73 1.76 -8.49 0.02
CA GLU A 73 2.51 -7.25 0.04
C GLU A 73 3.92 -7.51 0.56
N ILE A 74 4.93 -7.07 -0.19
CA ILE A 74 6.32 -7.23 0.19
C ILE A 74 6.98 -5.85 0.18
N ARG A 75 7.44 -5.42 1.35
CA ARG A 75 8.25 -4.23 1.53
C ARG A 75 9.71 -4.63 1.68
N PHE A 76 10.48 -4.44 0.62
CA PHE A 76 11.93 -4.58 0.68
C PHE A 76 12.57 -3.30 1.21
N THR A 77 13.56 -3.47 2.07
CA THR A 77 14.59 -2.47 2.34
C THR A 77 15.90 -3.04 1.81
N TRP A 78 16.26 -2.61 0.61
CA TRP A 78 17.48 -3.01 -0.06
C TRP A 78 18.64 -2.21 0.52
N LEU A 79 19.64 -2.90 1.03
CA LEU A 79 20.88 -2.35 1.56
C LEU A 79 22.07 -2.90 0.75
N GLN A 80 23.03 -2.02 0.50
CA GLN A 80 24.29 -2.35 -0.14
C GLN A 80 25.43 -1.67 0.63
N GLU A 81 26.45 -2.44 0.98
CA GLU A 81 27.66 -1.88 1.59
C GLU A 81 28.46 -1.11 0.55
N ILE A 82 28.90 0.10 0.92
CA ILE A 82 29.73 0.97 0.07
C ILE A 82 31.14 1.17 0.67
N GLY A 83 31.51 0.32 1.64
CA GLY A 83 32.78 0.32 2.35
C GLY A 83 32.82 1.27 3.55
N ALA A 84 33.89 1.17 4.35
CA ALA A 84 34.14 2.00 5.54
C ALA A 84 32.98 2.03 6.55
N GLY A 85 32.26 0.90 6.68
CA GLY A 85 31.11 0.78 7.58
C GLY A 85 29.87 1.56 7.13
N LYS A 86 29.84 2.05 5.88
CA LYS A 86 28.69 2.78 5.32
C LYS A 86 27.83 1.88 4.44
N VAL A 87 26.53 2.10 4.52
CA VAL A 87 25.53 1.44 3.68
C VAL A 87 24.73 2.46 2.88
N HIS A 88 24.40 2.12 1.64
CA HIS A 88 23.41 2.81 0.83
C HIS A 88 22.18 1.92 0.69
N GLY A 89 21.00 2.50 0.55
CA GLY A 89 19.79 1.70 0.42
C GLY A 89 18.56 2.46 -0.04
N TRP A 90 17.52 1.68 -0.32
CA TRP A 90 16.21 2.20 -0.66
C TRP A 90 15.11 1.23 -0.27
N GLN A 91 13.89 1.75 -0.23
CA GLN A 91 12.71 0.93 0.00
C GLN A 91 11.92 0.75 -1.29
N GLU A 92 11.40 -0.45 -1.46
CA GLU A 92 10.52 -0.82 -2.57
C GLU A 92 9.34 -1.61 -2.01
N ASN A 93 8.13 -1.25 -2.45
CA ASN A 93 6.91 -1.96 -2.09
C ASN A 93 6.36 -2.61 -3.35
N ILE A 94 6.12 -3.93 -3.28
CA ILE A 94 5.49 -4.68 -4.36
C ILE A 94 4.24 -5.39 -3.82
N ARG A 95 3.28 -5.63 -4.72
CA ARG A 95 2.08 -6.41 -4.43
C ARG A 95 1.93 -7.50 -5.47
N LEU A 96 1.59 -8.70 -5.04
CA LEU A 96 1.38 -9.87 -5.89
C LEU A 96 0.03 -10.52 -5.55
N PRO A 97 -0.70 -11.07 -6.53
CA PRO A 97 -1.81 -11.98 -6.25
C PRO A 97 -1.29 -13.15 -5.40
N TYR A 98 -1.92 -13.40 -4.26
CA TYR A 98 -1.38 -14.38 -3.31
C TYR A 98 -1.60 -15.82 -3.78
N GLU A 99 -2.76 -16.14 -4.35
CA GLU A 99 -3.09 -17.53 -4.70
C GLU A 99 -2.14 -18.09 -5.77
N PRO A 100 -1.86 -17.40 -6.90
CA PRO A 100 -0.88 -17.89 -7.87
C PRO A 100 0.55 -17.97 -7.31
N PHE A 101 0.92 -17.03 -6.42
CA PHE A 101 2.20 -17.06 -5.73
C PHE A 101 2.29 -18.30 -4.83
N HIS A 102 1.27 -18.55 -4.02
CA HIS A 102 1.21 -19.64 -3.06
C HIS A 102 1.32 -21.00 -3.77
N VAL A 103 0.55 -21.21 -4.84
CA VAL A 103 0.62 -22.43 -5.65
C VAL A 103 2.04 -22.67 -6.19
N PHE A 104 2.73 -21.62 -6.63
CA PHE A 104 4.13 -21.74 -7.07
C PHE A 104 5.07 -22.10 -5.92
N VAL A 105 4.89 -21.48 -4.74
CA VAL A 105 5.70 -21.77 -3.55
C VAL A 105 5.44 -23.18 -3.02
N GLU A 106 4.22 -23.70 -3.07
CA GLU A 106 3.88 -25.07 -2.62
C GLU A 106 4.44 -26.13 -3.58
N ASN A 107 4.21 -25.98 -4.88
CA ASN A 107 4.61 -26.96 -5.90
C ASN A 107 6.14 -26.99 -6.16
N GLY A 108 6.91 -26.14 -5.50
CA GLY A 108 8.36 -25.99 -5.73
C GLY A 108 9.22 -27.20 -5.33
N GLU A 109 8.71 -28.17 -4.56
CA GLU A 109 9.50 -29.36 -4.15
C GLU A 109 9.85 -30.25 -5.34
N ASP A 110 8.95 -30.37 -6.31
CA ASP A 110 9.14 -31.15 -7.55
C ASP A 110 9.78 -30.33 -8.69
N MET A 111 10.10 -29.05 -8.43
CA MET A 111 10.42 -28.05 -9.45
C MET A 111 11.68 -27.25 -9.11
N ASP A 112 12.77 -27.94 -8.74
CA ASP A 112 14.07 -27.30 -8.52
C ASP A 112 14.52 -26.52 -9.76
N GLY A 113 14.86 -25.24 -9.59
CA GLY A 113 15.21 -24.33 -10.67
C GLY A 113 14.04 -23.72 -11.43
N ALA A 114 12.78 -24.02 -11.09
CA ALA A 114 11.64 -23.38 -11.74
C ALA A 114 11.60 -21.87 -11.48
N GLU A 115 11.14 -21.13 -12.49
CA GLU A 115 11.04 -19.67 -12.47
C GLU A 115 9.59 -19.23 -12.59
N TRP A 116 9.22 -18.17 -11.86
CA TRP A 116 7.95 -17.47 -12.01
C TRP A 116 8.19 -15.98 -12.16
N HIS A 117 7.61 -15.41 -13.21
CA HIS A 117 7.73 -13.99 -13.54
C HIS A 117 6.37 -13.33 -13.46
N HIS A 118 6.26 -12.27 -12.65
CA HIS A 118 4.99 -11.57 -12.49
C HIS A 118 5.21 -10.07 -12.33
N LEU A 119 4.39 -9.26 -12.99
CA LEU A 119 4.38 -7.81 -12.79
C LEU A 119 3.64 -7.46 -11.49
N SER A 120 4.22 -6.63 -10.64
CA SER A 120 3.57 -6.18 -9.40
C SER A 120 2.23 -5.53 -9.70
N VAL A 121 1.23 -5.77 -8.88
CA VAL A 121 -0.09 -5.14 -8.99
C VAL A 121 0.03 -3.74 -8.40
N PRO A 122 -0.33 -2.69 -9.13
CA PRO A 122 -0.28 -1.34 -8.58
C PRO A 122 -1.20 -1.23 -7.38
N GLU A 123 -0.78 -0.40 -6.43
CA GLU A 123 -1.65 0.03 -5.35
C GLU A 123 -2.76 0.89 -5.94
N MET A 124 -4.03 0.50 -5.74
CA MET A 124 -5.13 1.42 -6.01
C MET A 124 -5.10 2.49 -4.92
N LEU A 125 -4.56 3.66 -5.25
CA LEU A 125 -4.47 4.80 -4.33
C LEU A 125 -5.81 5.52 -4.12
N MET A 126 -6.94 4.88 -4.45
CA MET A 126 -8.25 5.43 -4.17
C MET A 126 -8.76 4.78 -2.88
N PRO A 127 -8.57 5.44 -1.71
CA PRO A 127 -9.11 4.90 -0.48
C PRO A 127 -10.64 4.88 -0.55
N ARG A 128 -11.25 3.95 0.18
CA ARG A 128 -12.70 3.99 0.37
C ARG A 128 -13.05 5.17 1.28
N TYR A 129 -13.99 6.01 0.88
CA TYR A 129 -14.51 7.07 1.74
C TYR A 129 -15.76 6.58 2.47
N GLU A 130 -15.76 6.71 3.80
CA GLU A 130 -16.93 6.44 4.65
C GLU A 130 -17.37 7.75 5.29
N PHE A 131 -18.56 8.23 4.93
CA PHE A 131 -19.10 9.45 5.49
C PHE A 131 -19.99 9.14 6.69
N HIS A 132 -19.51 9.54 7.87
CA HIS A 132 -20.30 9.63 9.10
C HIS A 132 -20.82 11.06 9.35
N SER A 133 -20.38 12.03 8.53
CA SER A 133 -20.97 13.35 8.42
C SER A 133 -22.43 13.27 7.95
N ARG A 134 -23.31 14.00 8.62
CA ARG A 134 -24.73 14.14 8.24
C ARG A 134 -25.02 15.55 7.78
N LYS A 135 -24.74 16.54 8.63
CA LYS A 135 -25.17 17.92 8.39
C LYS A 135 -24.36 18.57 7.27
N ASN A 136 -23.03 18.61 7.41
CA ASN A 136 -22.17 19.32 6.46
C ASN A 136 -22.16 18.62 5.10
N LEU A 137 -22.16 17.28 5.08
CA LEU A 137 -22.25 16.53 3.83
C LEU A 137 -23.56 16.83 3.10
N HIS A 138 -24.69 16.87 3.80
CA HIS A 138 -25.99 17.17 3.19
C HIS A 138 -26.03 18.57 2.60
N GLU A 139 -25.51 19.56 3.33
CA GLU A 139 -25.41 20.94 2.86
C GLU A 139 -24.48 21.08 1.64
N VAL A 140 -23.33 20.40 1.64
CA VAL A 140 -22.39 20.36 0.52
C VAL A 140 -23.00 19.64 -0.69
N ALA A 141 -23.66 18.50 -0.48
CA ALA A 141 -24.23 17.69 -1.56
C ALA A 141 -25.32 18.44 -2.33
N ARG A 142 -26.09 19.31 -1.67
CA ARG A 142 -27.10 20.18 -2.29
C ARG A 142 -26.51 21.29 -3.17
N ARG A 143 -25.21 21.60 -3.04
CA ARG A 143 -24.56 22.72 -3.73
C ARG A 143 -23.55 22.22 -4.75
N PRO A 144 -23.81 22.30 -6.07
CA PRO A 144 -22.95 21.75 -7.11
C PRO A 144 -21.49 22.23 -7.05
N VAL A 145 -21.27 23.51 -6.72
CA VAL A 145 -19.92 24.11 -6.59
C VAL A 145 -19.14 23.46 -5.46
N LEU A 146 -19.74 23.33 -4.27
CA LEU A 146 -19.08 22.71 -3.11
C LEU A 146 -18.87 21.22 -3.31
N ARG A 147 -19.87 20.50 -3.85
CA ARG A 147 -19.75 19.08 -4.19
C ARG A 147 -18.55 18.81 -5.12
N ARG A 148 -18.37 19.66 -6.13
CA ARG A 148 -17.23 19.56 -7.06
C ARG A 148 -15.89 19.86 -6.38
N LYS A 149 -15.85 20.86 -5.48
CA LYS A 149 -14.65 21.24 -4.73
C LYS A 149 -14.25 20.14 -3.73
N LEU A 150 -15.22 19.59 -2.98
CA LEU A 150 -15.00 18.49 -2.06
C LEU A 150 -14.49 17.25 -2.82
N GLY A 151 -15.18 16.84 -3.89
CA GLY A 151 -14.76 15.69 -4.70
C GLY A 151 -13.34 15.83 -5.25
N ARG A 152 -12.92 17.05 -5.62
CA ARG A 152 -11.55 17.33 -6.07
C ARG A 152 -10.52 17.15 -4.95
N VAL A 153 -10.82 17.60 -3.74
CA VAL A 153 -9.91 17.44 -2.61
C VAL A 153 -9.81 15.99 -2.19
N LEU A 154 -10.93 15.29 -2.10
CA LEU A 154 -10.95 13.86 -1.80
C LEU A 154 -10.08 13.08 -2.79
N GLY A 155 -10.32 13.25 -4.10
CA GLY A 155 -9.58 12.53 -5.13
C GLY A 155 -8.09 12.84 -5.25
N ARG A 156 -7.56 13.86 -4.55
CA ARG A 156 -6.16 14.27 -4.64
C ARG A 156 -5.38 14.12 -3.34
N HIS A 157 -5.97 14.48 -2.22
CA HIS A 157 -5.21 14.64 -0.97
C HIS A 157 -5.05 13.35 -0.18
N PHE A 158 -5.90 12.34 -0.39
CA PHE A 158 -5.88 11.09 0.37
C PHE A 158 -5.34 9.90 -0.43
N GLN A 159 -4.53 10.14 -1.47
CA GLN A 159 -3.83 9.09 -2.21
C GLN A 159 -2.60 8.56 -1.42
N TRP A 160 -2.76 8.39 -0.11
CA TRP A 160 -1.70 7.93 0.78
C TRP A 160 -1.54 6.41 0.64
N ARG A 161 -0.30 5.96 0.72
CA ARG A 161 0.03 4.54 0.59
C ARG A 161 -0.40 3.79 1.85
N GLY A 162 -1.03 2.64 1.68
CA GLY A 162 -1.51 1.81 2.77
C GLY A 162 -2.82 2.28 3.41
N THR A 163 -3.49 3.29 2.87
CA THR A 163 -4.82 3.68 3.35
C THR A 163 -5.89 2.72 2.81
N GLU A 164 -6.60 2.05 3.72
CA GLU A 164 -7.78 1.25 3.35
C GLU A 164 -9.01 2.14 3.19
N LYS A 165 -9.21 3.03 4.17
CA LYS A 165 -10.34 3.95 4.16
C LYS A 165 -10.04 5.26 4.88
N ILE A 166 -10.77 6.29 4.48
CA ILE A 166 -10.85 7.58 5.15
C ILE A 166 -12.27 7.73 5.67
N VAL A 167 -12.43 7.85 6.99
CA VAL A 167 -13.72 8.09 7.64
C VAL A 167 -13.88 9.58 7.86
N ILE A 168 -15.00 10.16 7.44
CA ILE A 168 -15.23 11.61 7.40
C ILE A 168 -16.43 11.97 8.27
N TYR A 169 -16.22 12.86 9.23
CA TYR A 169 -17.19 13.34 10.21
C TYR A 169 -17.51 14.82 9.98
N ASP A 170 -18.61 15.29 10.56
CA ASP A 170 -18.91 16.73 10.60
C ASP A 170 -17.85 17.45 11.46
N ASP A 171 -17.26 18.52 10.93
CA ASP A 171 -16.49 19.47 11.72
C ASP A 171 -17.40 20.57 12.31
N GLY A 172 -16.93 21.27 13.34
CA GLY A 172 -17.63 22.40 13.93
C GLY A 172 -17.82 23.58 12.95
N LEU A 173 -16.95 23.70 11.95
CA LEU A 173 -17.05 24.73 10.91
C LEU A 173 -18.02 24.32 9.79
N PRO A 174 -18.86 25.25 9.28
CA PRO A 174 -19.76 24.99 8.16
C PRO A 174 -19.02 24.42 6.94
N TYR A 175 -19.64 23.44 6.29
CA TYR A 175 -19.12 22.75 5.10
C TYR A 175 -17.75 22.08 5.28
N SER A 176 -17.22 22.01 6.51
CA SER A 176 -15.91 21.44 6.81
C SER A 176 -16.06 20.07 7.45
N PHE A 177 -14.99 19.28 7.46
CA PHE A 177 -15.03 17.90 7.94
C PHE A 177 -13.80 17.55 8.76
N PHE A 178 -13.98 16.71 9.75
CA PHE A 178 -12.87 16.00 10.39
C PHE A 178 -12.70 14.64 9.71
N PHE A 179 -11.48 14.15 9.54
CA PHE A 179 -11.24 12.83 8.98
C PHE A 179 -10.31 11.97 9.85
N GLU A 180 -10.48 10.66 9.75
CA GLU A 180 -9.59 9.65 10.31
C GLU A 180 -9.18 8.66 9.21
N GLU A 181 -7.87 8.42 9.08
CA GLU A 181 -7.33 7.37 8.24
C GLU A 181 -7.36 6.02 8.96
N TYR A 182 -7.73 4.98 8.22
CA TYR A 182 -7.56 3.60 8.65
C TYR A 182 -6.66 2.87 7.66
N THR A 183 -5.67 2.20 8.23
CA THR A 183 -4.68 1.37 7.53
C THR A 183 -4.84 -0.08 7.99
N PRO A 184 -4.18 -1.05 7.33
CA PRO A 184 -4.13 -2.42 7.83
C PRO A 184 -3.48 -2.55 9.22
N TYR A 185 -2.82 -1.50 9.72
CA TYR A 185 -2.17 -1.46 11.03
C TYR A 185 -3.03 -0.77 12.11
N GLY A 186 -4.25 -0.33 11.77
CA GLY A 186 -5.13 0.43 12.64
C GLY A 186 -5.25 1.89 12.22
N ARG A 187 -5.61 2.74 13.18
CA ARG A 187 -5.79 4.19 12.96
C ARG A 187 -4.47 4.84 12.54
N GLY A 188 -4.54 5.63 11.48
CA GLY A 188 -3.43 6.40 10.93
C GLY A 188 -3.59 7.89 11.22
N ILE A 189 -3.32 8.71 10.21
CA ILE A 189 -3.40 10.18 10.27
C ILE A 189 -4.85 10.62 10.49
N CYS A 190 -5.07 11.67 11.26
CA CYS A 190 -6.36 12.35 11.37
C CYS A 190 -6.17 13.86 11.19
N GLY A 191 -7.26 14.58 10.93
CA GLY A 191 -7.16 16.01 10.67
C GLY A 191 -8.43 16.63 10.11
N GLY A 192 -8.30 17.84 9.55
CA GLY A 192 -9.42 18.65 9.06
C GLY A 192 -9.40 18.85 7.54
N ILE A 193 -10.56 18.70 6.90
CA ILE A 193 -10.87 19.16 5.55
C ILE A 193 -11.66 20.46 5.70
N ILE A 194 -10.95 21.59 5.69
CA ILE A 194 -11.51 22.90 6.06
C ILE A 194 -11.83 23.71 4.81
N LEU A 195 -13.05 24.25 4.73
CA LEU A 195 -13.44 25.18 3.68
C LEU A 195 -13.07 26.61 4.07
N HIS A 196 -12.10 27.19 3.36
CA HIS A 196 -11.76 28.62 3.48
C HIS A 196 -12.60 29.46 2.53
N GLY A 197 -12.90 30.70 2.93
CA GLY A 197 -13.59 31.68 2.10
C GLY A 197 -15.09 31.37 1.90
N ALA A 198 -15.76 30.84 2.92
CA ALA A 198 -17.15 30.41 2.85
C ALA A 198 -18.14 31.55 2.52
N GLU A 199 -17.73 32.80 2.70
CA GLU A 199 -18.45 34.02 2.33
C GLU A 199 -18.61 34.18 0.80
N ASP A 200 -17.68 33.66 -0.01
CA ASP A 200 -17.76 33.62 -1.47
C ASP A 200 -17.49 32.19 -1.96
N LEU A 201 -18.57 31.41 -2.12
CA LEU A 201 -18.48 30.00 -2.53
C LEU A 201 -17.82 29.80 -3.90
N ALA A 202 -17.80 30.81 -4.78
CA ALA A 202 -17.11 30.72 -6.05
C ALA A 202 -15.59 30.72 -5.83
N LYS A 203 -15.09 31.51 -4.88
CA LYS A 203 -13.66 31.60 -4.50
C LYS A 203 -13.24 30.64 -3.40
N ALA A 204 -14.18 30.09 -2.63
CA ALA A 204 -13.89 29.20 -1.50
C ALA A 204 -13.01 28.01 -1.89
N GLN A 205 -12.12 27.55 -1.00
CA GLN A 205 -11.24 26.41 -1.28
C GLN A 205 -11.14 25.49 -0.07
N TYR A 206 -11.15 24.19 -0.34
CA TYR A 206 -10.84 23.20 0.68
C TYR A 206 -9.32 23.05 0.83
N SER A 207 -8.85 22.97 2.07
CA SER A 207 -7.50 22.54 2.41
C SER A 207 -7.54 21.38 3.40
N VAL A 208 -6.55 20.49 3.33
CA VAL A 208 -6.37 19.41 4.30
C VAL A 208 -5.29 19.81 5.30
N HIS A 209 -5.62 19.71 6.58
CA HIS A 209 -4.70 19.92 7.70
C HIS A 209 -4.56 18.60 8.45
N THR A 210 -3.34 18.20 8.75
CA THR A 210 -2.96 16.92 9.38
C THR A 210 -2.08 17.17 10.59
#